data_AF-A0A1V3JR85-F1
#
_entry.id   AF-A0A1V3JR85-F1
#
_cell.length_a   1.000
_cell.length_b   1.000
_cell.length_c   1.000
_cell.angle_alpha   90.00
_cell.angle_beta   90.00
_cell.angle_gamma   90.00
#
_symmetry.space_group_name_H-M   'P 1'
#
loop_
_entity.id
_entity.type
_entity.pdbx_description
1 polymer ?
#
loop_
_entity_poly.entity_id
_entity_poly.type
_entity_poly.pdbx_seq_one_letter_code
_entity_poly.pdbx_strand_id
1 'polypeptide(L)'
;MSKYFSYEGCEGEFSLHSTLDEAKSAAINEADKSYCYGGEWDGSFSEELQDGIRRTCFGVILGDFSLPTRPLTEAEKEEYGNDFNYMVEHPQLVEYNRNNGWIKCSEELPKVFDHNGFERSDVVMCFGVDEPDDETYVLAYMVQGNRFYGFNGECTKIRYWRPLPIPPQEFMDKS
;
A
#
# COMPACT_ATOMS: atom_id res chain seq x y z
N MET A 1 5.81 10.21 -1.18
CA MET A 1 6.45 8.92 -0.82
C MET A 1 6.83 8.22 -2.10
N SER A 2 8.11 7.87 -2.23
CA SER A 2 8.63 7.05 -3.33
C SER A 2 8.08 5.64 -3.22
N LYS A 3 7.36 5.16 -4.24
CA LYS A 3 6.75 3.81 -4.28
C LYS A 3 7.50 2.85 -5.20
N TYR A 4 8.58 3.31 -5.82
CA TYR A 4 9.33 2.55 -6.80
C TYR A 4 10.75 2.39 -6.30
N PHE A 5 11.39 1.30 -6.70
CA PHE A 5 12.77 1.02 -6.30
C PHE A 5 13.61 0.55 -7.48
N SER A 6 14.90 0.81 -7.42
CA SER A 6 15.92 0.07 -8.16
C SER A 6 16.83 -0.63 -7.14
N TYR A 7 17.23 -1.84 -7.49
CA TYR A 7 18.19 -2.64 -6.74
C TYR A 7 19.36 -2.94 -7.67
N GLU A 8 20.56 -2.57 -7.24
CA GLU A 8 21.81 -2.90 -7.90
C GLU A 8 22.34 -4.22 -7.33
N GLY A 9 22.64 -5.19 -8.19
CA GLY A 9 22.90 -6.56 -7.75
C GLY A 9 24.36 -6.91 -7.44
N CYS A 10 25.34 -6.07 -7.79
CA CYS A 10 26.76 -6.35 -7.56
C CYS A 10 27.22 -5.88 -6.17
N GLU A 11 26.87 -4.65 -5.79
CA GLU A 11 27.12 -4.02 -4.49
C GLU A 11 25.92 -4.15 -3.53
N GLY A 12 24.73 -4.50 -4.05
CA GLY A 12 23.53 -4.71 -3.24
C GLY A 12 22.84 -3.42 -2.82
N GLU A 13 22.98 -2.35 -3.61
CA GLU A 13 22.42 -1.04 -3.28
C GLU A 13 20.93 -0.94 -3.60
N PHE A 14 20.15 -0.40 -2.66
CA PHE A 14 18.71 -0.18 -2.82
C PHE A 14 18.39 1.31 -2.87
N SER A 15 17.75 1.75 -3.94
CA SER A 15 17.41 3.16 -4.18
C SER A 15 15.92 3.36 -4.42
N LEU A 16 15.38 4.46 -3.89
CA LEU A 16 13.97 4.81 -3.96
C LEU A 16 13.68 5.89 -5.01
N HIS A 17 12.58 5.74 -5.75
CA HIS A 17 12.21 6.61 -6.88
C HIS A 17 10.75 7.06 -6.82
N SER A 18 10.47 8.23 -7.39
CA SER A 18 9.13 8.81 -7.41
C SER A 18 8.25 8.19 -8.49
N THR A 19 8.86 7.71 -9.58
CA THR A 19 8.16 7.06 -10.70
C THR A 19 8.78 5.71 -11.08
N LEU A 20 8.00 4.88 -11.80
CA LEU A 20 8.48 3.60 -12.34
C LEU A 20 9.57 3.81 -13.41
N ASP A 21 9.46 4.88 -14.20
CA ASP A 21 10.41 5.18 -15.27
C ASP A 21 11.77 5.61 -14.71
N GLU A 22 11.79 6.37 -13.62
CA GLU A 22 13.02 6.69 -12.88
C GLU A 22 13.68 5.42 -12.34
N ALA A 23 12.93 4.57 -11.66
CA ALA A 23 13.44 3.30 -11.12
C ALA A 23 14.01 2.39 -12.22
N LYS A 24 13.29 2.26 -13.34
CA LYS A 24 13.74 1.49 -14.50
C LYS A 24 15.02 2.06 -15.10
N SER A 25 15.08 3.37 -15.30
CA SER A 25 16.24 4.05 -15.88
C SER A 25 17.46 3.92 -14.97
N ALA A 26 17.29 4.03 -13.65
CA ALA A 26 18.34 3.81 -12.68
C ALA A 26 18.89 2.37 -12.73
N ALA A 27 18.01 1.35 -12.72
CA ALA A 27 18.45 -0.04 -12.80
C ALA A 27 19.21 -0.35 -14.10
N ILE A 28 18.77 0.19 -15.24
CA ILE A 28 19.50 0.05 -16.52
C ILE A 28 20.88 0.71 -16.43
N ASN A 29 20.96 1.94 -15.93
CA ASN A 29 22.22 2.65 -15.80
C ASN A 29 23.21 1.91 -14.89
N GLU A 30 22.76 1.32 -13.79
CA GLU A 30 23.64 0.54 -12.92
C GLU A 30 24.10 -0.76 -13.60
N ALA A 31 23.21 -1.49 -14.28
CA ALA A 31 23.60 -2.66 -15.05
C ALA A 31 24.63 -2.32 -16.14
N ASP A 32 24.47 -1.19 -16.84
CA ASP A 32 25.40 -0.71 -17.86
C ASP A 32 26.76 -0.32 -17.26
N LYS A 33 26.78 0.33 -16.09
CA LYS A 33 28.02 0.63 -15.37
C LYS A 33 28.76 -0.66 -15.01
N SER A 34 28.08 -1.62 -14.40
CA SER A 34 28.68 -2.90 -14.01
C SER A 34 29.21 -3.67 -15.23
N TYR A 35 28.50 -3.62 -16.37
CA TYR A 35 29.00 -4.14 -17.64
C TYR A 35 30.30 -3.44 -18.08
N CYS A 36 30.35 -2.10 -18.03
CA CYS A 36 31.51 -1.31 -18.44
C CYS A 36 32.75 -1.54 -17.55
N TYR A 37 32.56 -1.77 -16.24
CA TYR A 37 33.66 -2.03 -15.31
C TYR A 37 34.18 -3.46 -15.37
N GLY A 38 33.36 -4.37 -15.92
CA GLY A 38 33.49 -5.79 -15.73
C GLY A 38 34.26 -6.58 -16.77
N GLY A 39 34.54 -5.98 -17.92
CA GLY A 39 35.30 -6.63 -18.96
C GLY A 39 36.74 -6.81 -18.50
N GLU A 40 37.18 -8.06 -18.34
CA GLU A 40 38.61 -8.34 -18.42
C GLU A 40 39.14 -7.93 -19.81
N TRP A 41 40.46 -7.82 -19.96
CA TRP A 41 41.08 -7.44 -21.24
C TRP A 41 40.73 -8.40 -22.40
N ASP A 42 40.24 -9.61 -22.09
CA ASP A 42 39.81 -10.63 -23.03
C ASP A 42 38.29 -10.64 -23.32
N GLY A 43 37.53 -9.72 -22.72
CA GLY A 43 36.09 -9.61 -22.88
C GLY A 43 35.28 -10.67 -22.12
N SER A 44 35.91 -11.42 -21.22
CA SER A 44 35.21 -12.34 -20.31
C SER A 44 34.71 -11.61 -19.06
N PHE A 45 33.66 -12.18 -18.44
CA PHE A 45 33.04 -11.69 -17.22
C PHE A 45 33.13 -12.79 -16.15
N SER A 46 33.50 -12.43 -14.92
CA SER A 46 33.41 -13.35 -13.78
C SER A 46 31.96 -13.79 -13.55
N GLU A 47 31.75 -14.99 -12.99
CA GLU A 47 30.41 -15.48 -12.66
C GLU A 47 29.70 -14.54 -11.66
N GLU A 48 30.44 -14.01 -10.68
CA GLU A 48 29.92 -13.08 -9.68
C GLU A 48 29.32 -11.81 -10.31
N LEU A 49 30.03 -11.23 -11.29
CA LEU A 49 29.55 -10.05 -11.98
C LEU A 49 28.35 -10.36 -12.88
N GLN A 50 28.36 -11.49 -13.59
CA GLN A 50 27.21 -11.92 -14.39
C GLN A 50 25.98 -12.09 -13.50
N ASP A 51 26.15 -12.70 -12.33
CA ASP A 51 25.09 -12.86 -11.34
C ASP A 51 24.62 -11.52 -10.79
N GLY A 52 25.53 -10.61 -10.46
CA GLY A 52 25.20 -9.26 -10.00
C GLY A 52 24.34 -8.50 -11.01
N ILE A 53 24.76 -8.45 -12.28
CA ILE A 53 24.00 -7.82 -13.36
C ILE A 53 22.62 -8.47 -13.52
N ARG A 54 22.52 -9.81 -13.44
CA ARG A 54 21.25 -10.53 -13.54
C ARG A 54 20.31 -10.31 -12.34
N ARG A 55 20.86 -9.95 -11.19
CA ARG A 55 20.11 -9.64 -9.97
C ARG A 55 19.66 -8.17 -9.91
N THR A 56 20.31 -7.28 -10.67
CA THR A 56 19.87 -5.89 -10.81
C THR A 56 18.42 -5.85 -11.32
N CYS A 57 17.56 -5.16 -10.59
CA CYS A 57 16.13 -5.11 -10.88
C CYS A 57 15.51 -3.78 -10.46
N PHE A 58 14.27 -3.57 -10.89
CA PHE A 58 13.46 -2.44 -10.47
C PHE A 58 12.02 -2.90 -10.26
N GLY A 59 11.26 -2.16 -9.47
CA GLY A 59 9.89 -2.55 -9.19
C GLY A 59 9.10 -1.54 -8.39
N VAL A 60 7.94 -2.01 -7.93
CA VAL A 60 7.00 -1.25 -7.11
C VAL A 60 7.03 -1.83 -5.70
N ILE A 61 7.19 -0.97 -4.71
CA ILE A 61 7.04 -1.31 -3.29
C ILE A 61 5.55 -1.55 -3.04
N LEU A 62 5.22 -2.70 -2.46
CA LEU A 62 3.82 -3.11 -2.23
C LEU A 62 3.37 -2.92 -0.78
N GLY A 63 4.28 -2.53 0.10
CA GLY A 63 4.02 -2.26 1.50
C GLY A 63 5.26 -1.78 2.21
N ASP A 64 5.09 -1.31 3.43
CA ASP A 64 6.12 -0.79 4.31
C ASP A 64 5.74 -1.11 5.76
N PHE A 65 6.50 -0.62 6.73
CA PHE A 65 6.17 -0.73 8.14
C PHE A 65 5.96 0.65 8.75
N SER A 66 4.83 0.86 9.42
CA SER A 66 4.68 1.99 10.32
C SER A 66 5.39 1.68 11.63
N LEU A 67 5.93 2.73 12.24
CA LEU A 67 6.59 2.66 13.54
C LEU A 67 5.81 3.55 14.52
N PRO A 68 4.66 3.07 15.04
CA PRO A 68 3.81 3.88 15.90
C PRO A 68 4.51 4.23 17.21
N THR A 69 4.06 5.31 17.82
CA THR A 69 4.56 5.76 19.12
C THR A 69 3.39 6.02 20.07
N ARG A 70 3.65 5.86 21.36
CA ARG A 70 2.72 6.22 22.42
C ARG A 70 3.41 7.03 23.52
N PRO A 71 2.68 7.77 24.34
CA PRO A 71 3.24 8.37 25.56
C PRO A 71 3.78 7.29 26.53
N LEU A 72 4.72 7.68 27.39
CA LEU A 72 5.16 6.84 28.51
C LEU A 72 4.01 6.64 29.50
N THR A 73 3.94 5.45 30.07
CA THR A 73 3.13 5.16 31.26
C THR A 73 3.76 5.79 32.50
N GLU A 74 3.01 5.93 33.59
CA GLU A 74 3.53 6.53 34.83
C GLU A 74 4.72 5.75 35.43
N ALA A 75 4.69 4.42 35.35
CA ALA A 75 5.81 3.59 35.80
C ALA A 75 7.07 3.81 34.95
N GLU A 76 6.90 3.90 33.62
CA GLU A 76 8.03 4.19 32.71
C GLU A 76 8.57 5.62 32.94
N LYS A 77 7.72 6.60 33.25
CA LYS A 77 8.18 7.96 33.61
C LYS A 77 8.98 7.96 34.91
N GLU A 78 8.59 7.15 35.89
CA GLU A 78 9.33 7.01 37.15
C GLU A 78 10.69 6.33 36.94
N GLU A 79 10.76 5.33 36.07
CA GLU A 79 11.98 4.59 35.73
C GLU A 79 12.95 5.42 34.88
N TYR A 80 12.45 6.07 33.82
CA TYR A 80 13.28 6.77 32.83
C TYR A 80 13.34 8.29 33.03
N GLY A 81 12.63 8.82 34.03
CA GLY A 81 12.59 10.26 34.31
C GLY A 81 12.15 11.08 33.08
N ASN A 82 13.01 12.02 32.67
CA ASN A 82 12.76 12.92 31.53
C ASN A 82 13.60 12.56 30.29
N ASP A 83 14.24 11.39 30.27
CA ASP A 83 15.15 11.03 29.18
C ASP A 83 14.40 10.70 27.88
N PHE A 84 13.12 10.30 27.98
CA PHE A 84 12.27 9.96 26.84
C PHE A 84 10.87 10.57 26.95
N ASN A 85 10.33 11.03 25.81
CA ASN A 85 9.00 11.65 25.72
C ASN A 85 7.91 10.68 25.22
N TYR A 86 8.29 9.61 24.54
CA TYR A 86 7.39 8.59 23.99
C TYR A 86 8.09 7.23 23.94
N MET A 87 7.29 6.17 23.91
CA MET A 87 7.73 4.80 23.63
C MET A 87 7.42 4.46 22.17
N VAL A 88 8.40 3.86 21.51
CA VAL A 88 8.19 3.26 20.18
C VAL A 88 7.52 1.90 20.37
N GLU A 89 6.42 1.70 19.65
CA GLU A 89 5.67 0.45 19.66
C GLU A 89 6.21 -0.54 18.62
N HIS A 90 5.73 -1.79 18.69
CA HIS A 90 6.09 -2.79 17.69
C HIS A 90 5.73 -2.32 16.26
N PRO A 91 6.63 -2.50 15.27
CA PRO A 91 6.36 -2.14 13.88
C PRO A 91 5.09 -2.83 13.36
N GLN A 92 4.29 -2.10 12.59
CA GLN A 92 3.06 -2.62 12.00
C GLN A 92 3.17 -2.62 10.48
N LEU A 93 2.84 -3.75 9.84
CA LEU A 93 2.82 -3.85 8.38
C LEU A 93 1.74 -2.92 7.80
N VAL A 94 2.13 -2.13 6.82
CA VAL A 94 1.26 -1.25 6.04
C VAL A 94 1.36 -1.69 4.59
N GLU A 95 0.35 -2.38 4.08
CA GLU A 95 0.29 -2.72 2.66
C GLU A 95 -0.19 -1.51 1.84
N TYR A 96 0.54 -1.19 0.78
CA TYR A 96 0.11 -0.16 -0.15
C TYR A 96 -1.03 -0.70 -1.01
N ASN A 97 -2.15 0.04 -0.97
CA ASN A 97 -3.35 -0.28 -1.73
C ASN A 97 -3.03 -0.57 -3.20
N ARG A 98 -3.32 -1.80 -3.63
CA ARG A 98 -3.29 -2.21 -5.03
C ARG A 98 -4.51 -1.61 -5.75
N ASN A 99 -4.46 -1.49 -7.07
CA ASN A 99 -5.58 -1.01 -7.90
C ASN A 99 -6.18 0.35 -7.51
N ASN A 100 -5.36 1.39 -7.28
CA ASN A 100 -5.84 2.75 -6.96
C ASN A 100 -6.72 2.84 -5.69
N GLY A 101 -6.57 1.92 -4.74
CA GLY A 101 -7.38 1.89 -3.52
C GLY A 101 -8.61 0.99 -3.58
N TRP A 102 -8.82 0.27 -4.69
CA TRP A 102 -9.94 -0.64 -4.88
C TRP A 102 -9.62 -2.06 -4.38
N ILE A 103 -10.49 -2.57 -3.51
CA ILE A 103 -10.44 -3.90 -2.91
C ILE A 103 -11.43 -4.79 -3.64
N LYS A 104 -11.03 -5.98 -4.10
CA LYS A 104 -11.99 -6.93 -4.69
C LYS A 104 -12.84 -7.56 -3.61
N CYS A 105 -14.15 -7.67 -3.83
CA CYS A 105 -15.06 -8.33 -2.90
C CYS A 105 -14.72 -9.82 -2.69
N SER A 106 -14.02 -10.45 -3.64
CA SER A 106 -13.53 -11.83 -3.51
C SER A 106 -12.27 -11.97 -2.64
N GLU A 107 -11.57 -10.86 -2.38
CA GLU A 107 -10.36 -10.83 -1.56
C GLU A 107 -10.71 -10.42 -0.13
N GLU A 108 -11.47 -9.33 0.02
CA GLU A 108 -11.90 -8.81 1.31
C GLU A 108 -13.25 -8.09 1.17
N LEU A 109 -14.10 -8.19 2.19
CA LEU A 109 -15.40 -7.52 2.28
C LEU A 109 -15.35 -6.36 3.28
N PRO A 110 -16.19 -5.32 3.13
CA PRO A 110 -16.36 -4.28 4.15
C PRO A 110 -16.67 -4.87 5.52
N LYS A 111 -16.10 -4.30 6.57
CA LYS A 111 -16.42 -4.69 7.95
C LYS A 111 -17.87 -4.31 8.28
N VAL A 112 -18.56 -5.20 8.97
CA VAL A 112 -19.95 -5.00 9.44
C VAL A 112 -19.93 -4.56 10.89
N PHE A 113 -20.74 -3.56 11.22
CA PHE A 113 -20.92 -2.98 12.54
C PHE A 113 -22.41 -2.90 12.89
N ASP A 114 -22.71 -2.73 14.17
CA ASP A 114 -24.06 -2.41 14.61
C ASP A 114 -24.33 -0.90 14.47
N HIS A 115 -25.20 -0.54 13.53
CA HIS A 115 -25.69 0.82 13.35
C HIS A 115 -27.08 1.00 13.97
N ASN A 116 -27.15 1.01 15.30
CA ASN A 116 -28.38 1.18 16.09
C ASN A 116 -29.43 0.07 15.88
N GLY A 117 -29.01 -1.19 16.01
CA GLY A 117 -29.83 -2.39 15.80
C GLY A 117 -29.88 -2.85 14.35
N PHE A 118 -29.03 -2.31 13.48
CA PHE A 118 -28.94 -2.69 12.07
C PHE A 118 -27.50 -3.07 11.71
N GLU A 119 -27.25 -4.37 11.55
CA GLU A 119 -25.94 -4.91 11.18
C GLU A 119 -25.64 -4.66 9.71
N ARG A 120 -24.74 -3.71 9.45
CA ARG A 120 -24.25 -3.38 8.12
C ARG A 120 -22.84 -2.80 8.18
N SER A 121 -22.19 -2.67 7.04
CA SER A 121 -20.98 -1.85 6.93
C SER A 121 -21.30 -0.36 6.93
N ASP A 122 -20.25 0.45 7.12
CA ASP A 122 -20.26 1.83 6.68
C ASP A 122 -20.57 1.95 5.18
N VAL A 123 -21.00 3.13 4.76
CA VAL A 123 -21.15 3.42 3.33
C VAL A 123 -19.77 3.47 2.69
N VAL A 124 -19.60 2.73 1.61
CA VAL A 124 -18.36 2.62 0.83
C VAL A 124 -18.63 3.02 -0.63
N MET A 125 -17.56 3.33 -1.36
CA MET A 125 -17.63 3.48 -2.80
C MET A 125 -17.40 2.12 -3.45
N CYS A 126 -18.32 1.70 -4.31
CA CYS A 126 -18.32 0.41 -4.98
C CYS A 126 -18.17 0.59 -6.49
N PHE A 127 -17.64 -0.43 -7.16
CA PHE A 127 -17.62 -0.56 -8.61
C PHE A 127 -18.16 -1.92 -9.03
N GLY A 128 -19.18 -1.91 -9.89
CA GLY A 128 -19.87 -3.09 -10.35
C GLY A 128 -21.22 -2.76 -10.98
N VAL A 129 -22.09 -3.75 -11.08
CA VAL A 129 -23.43 -3.63 -11.66
C VAL A 129 -24.39 -3.22 -10.55
N ASP A 130 -24.80 -1.96 -10.54
CA ASP A 130 -25.83 -1.44 -9.62
C ASP A 130 -27.22 -1.85 -10.13
N GLU A 131 -27.53 -1.44 -11.37
CA GLU A 131 -28.73 -1.80 -12.14
C GLU A 131 -28.39 -2.70 -13.34
N PRO A 132 -29.34 -3.47 -13.89
CA PRO A 132 -29.09 -4.62 -14.78
C PRO A 132 -28.27 -4.43 -16.07
N ASP A 133 -27.80 -3.24 -16.41
CA ASP A 133 -27.33 -2.95 -17.77
C ASP A 133 -25.88 -2.45 -17.86
N ASP A 134 -25.31 -1.83 -16.81
CA ASP A 134 -23.96 -1.26 -16.88
C ASP A 134 -23.15 -1.35 -15.57
N GLU A 135 -21.83 -1.52 -15.70
CA GLU A 135 -20.89 -1.36 -14.59
C GLU A 135 -20.69 0.14 -14.31
N THR A 136 -20.90 0.54 -13.06
CA THR A 136 -20.80 1.94 -12.63
C THR A 136 -20.22 2.05 -11.22
N TYR A 137 -19.95 3.28 -10.82
CA TYR A 137 -19.61 3.62 -9.43
C TYR A 137 -20.89 3.83 -8.65
N VAL A 138 -21.02 3.18 -7.49
CA VAL A 138 -22.19 3.32 -6.60
C VAL A 138 -21.74 3.53 -5.16
N LEU A 139 -22.46 4.37 -4.42
CA LEU A 139 -22.33 4.46 -2.97
C LEU A 139 -23.29 3.46 -2.33
N ALA A 140 -22.74 2.48 -1.61
CA ALA A 140 -23.52 1.39 -1.06
C ALA A 140 -23.00 0.98 0.32
N TYR A 141 -23.84 0.32 1.11
CA TYR A 141 -23.43 -0.41 2.30
C TYR A 141 -23.64 -1.90 2.10
N MET A 142 -22.86 -2.72 2.80
CA MET A 142 -22.96 -4.16 2.76
C MET A 142 -23.70 -4.68 4.00
N VAL A 143 -24.64 -5.59 3.84
CA VAL A 143 -25.17 -6.42 4.94
C VAL A 143 -24.51 -7.79 4.93
N GLN A 144 -24.79 -8.65 5.91
CA GLN A 144 -24.19 -9.98 5.96
C GLN A 144 -24.37 -10.74 4.62
N GLY A 145 -23.29 -11.40 4.18
CA GLY A 145 -23.31 -12.29 3.01
C GLY A 145 -23.00 -11.64 1.66
N ASN A 146 -22.15 -10.60 1.61
CA ASN A 146 -21.72 -9.95 0.34
C ASN A 146 -22.89 -9.35 -0.46
N ARG A 147 -23.88 -8.81 0.24
CA ARG A 147 -25.07 -8.17 -0.36
C ARG A 147 -24.98 -6.67 -0.14
N PHE A 148 -24.86 -5.93 -1.24
CA PHE A 148 -24.72 -4.48 -1.22
C PHE A 148 -26.06 -3.81 -1.50
N TYR A 149 -26.33 -2.74 -0.79
CA TYR A 149 -27.52 -1.91 -0.95
C TYR A 149 -27.12 -0.47 -1.22
N GLY A 150 -27.51 0.03 -2.39
CA GLY A 150 -27.43 1.44 -2.77
C GLY A 150 -28.73 2.18 -2.43
N PHE A 151 -28.85 3.41 -2.93
CA PHE A 151 -30.08 4.21 -2.76
C PHE A 151 -31.30 3.61 -3.46
N ASN A 152 -31.09 2.82 -4.51
CA ASN A 152 -32.15 2.21 -5.33
C ASN A 152 -32.51 0.78 -4.89
N GLY A 153 -31.93 0.27 -3.81
CA GLY A 153 -32.14 -1.09 -3.32
C GLY A 153 -30.90 -1.96 -3.41
N GLU A 154 -31.09 -3.28 -3.54
CA GLU A 154 -29.98 -4.25 -3.62
C GLU A 154 -29.26 -4.12 -4.96
N CYS A 155 -27.94 -3.92 -4.91
CA CYS A 155 -27.09 -3.89 -6.09
C CYS A 155 -27.00 -5.28 -6.72
N THR A 156 -26.99 -5.36 -8.04
CA THR A 156 -26.97 -6.64 -8.75
C THR A 156 -25.66 -7.41 -8.54
N LYS A 157 -24.51 -6.74 -8.72
CA LYS A 157 -23.19 -7.38 -8.60
C LYS A 157 -22.08 -6.37 -8.37
N ILE A 158 -21.65 -6.21 -7.12
CA ILE A 158 -20.45 -5.44 -6.79
C ILE A 158 -19.21 -6.31 -6.92
N ARG A 159 -18.18 -5.80 -7.61
CA ARG A 159 -16.89 -6.50 -7.80
C ARG A 159 -15.78 -5.91 -6.95
N TYR A 160 -15.78 -4.59 -6.80
CA TYR A 160 -14.77 -3.86 -6.05
C TYR A 160 -15.43 -2.87 -5.10
N TRP A 161 -14.77 -2.60 -3.98
CA TRP A 161 -15.17 -1.56 -3.04
C TRP A 161 -13.95 -0.82 -2.50
N ARG A 162 -14.16 0.36 -1.92
CA ARG A 162 -13.16 1.09 -1.14
C ARG A 162 -13.82 2.01 -0.12
N PRO A 163 -13.12 2.34 0.99
CA PRO A 163 -13.58 3.38 1.89
C PRO A 163 -13.79 4.72 1.16
N LEU A 164 -14.73 5.51 1.66
CA LEU A 164 -14.93 6.88 1.18
C LEU A 164 -13.70 7.74 1.48
N PRO A 165 -13.41 8.76 0.65
CA PRO A 165 -12.44 9.78 1.00
C PRO A 165 -12.79 10.41 2.34
N ILE A 166 -11.77 10.71 3.14
CA ILE A 166 -11.95 11.47 4.37
C ILE A 166 -12.53 12.84 4.00
N PRO A 167 -13.59 13.32 4.69
CA PRO A 167 -14.13 14.65 4.44
C PRO A 167 -13.06 15.74 4.58
N PRO A 168 -13.25 16.91 3.93
CA PRO A 168 -12.34 18.04 4.10
C PRO A 168 -12.21 18.46 5.58
N GLN A 169 -10.99 18.85 5.98
CA GLN A 169 -10.67 19.17 7.38
C GLN A 169 -11.62 20.22 8.00
N GLU A 170 -12.02 21.24 7.22
CA GLU A 170 -12.94 22.30 7.64
C GLU A 170 -14.32 21.78 8.11
N PHE A 171 -14.68 20.57 7.70
CA PHE A 171 -15.92 19.90 8.08
C PHE A 171 -15.76 19.05 9.35
N MET A 172 -14.57 18.49 9.58
CA MET A 172 -14.26 17.66 10.75
C MET A 172 -14.09 18.51 12.02
N ASP A 173 -13.61 19.75 11.90
CA ASP A 173 -13.41 20.64 13.05
C ASP A 173 -14.73 21.21 13.64
N LYS A 174 -15.87 20.93 13.00
CA LYS A 174 -17.21 21.42 13.38
C LYS A 174 -18.12 20.36 13.99
N SER A 175 -17.70 19.09 13.99
CA SER A 175 -18.45 17.94 14.52
C SER A 175 -17.89 17.49 15.86
#